data_AF-A0A6I4IC29-F1
#
_entry.id   AF-A0A6I4IC29-F1
#
_cell.length_a   1.000
_cell.length_b   1.000
_cell.length_c   1.000
_cell.angle_alpha   90.00
_cell.angle_beta   90.00
_cell.angle_gamma   90.00
#
_symmetry.space_group_name_H-M   'P 1'
#
loop_
_entity.id
_entity.type
_entity.pdbx_description
1 polymer ?
#
loop_
_entity_poly.entity_id
_entity_poly.type
_entity_poly.pdbx_seq_one_letter_code
_entity_poly.pdbx_strand_id
1 'polypeptide(L)'
;MNNENIIQKIWNLCHILRGDGISYHEYISELTYLLFLKIAEENKTEELLPDHCRWGKLIGYKGDDLLTEYRDILTFLGGHASVDIIRKIYAFPTTVFSHSENLKAVIDGIAKIDWHSITQDGMGDIYEGLLSKNSQDARSGAGQYFTPRALVDTIVKLICPKAGELIQDPAVGSGGFLISADKYIRDNNSLNVYNENPPKYEGVEIEKSTYRICLMNVFLHQLSASIILGDALTDDSRLLSSADVVLANPPFGAKAGSARQKRQDIIHFTSNKQLAFLQHIISTLKPGGRAAVVLPDNVLFEAGVGKTIRQELMAKCNLHTILRLPVGIFYSQGVKTNVLFFTKGKSGNANTSNVWFYDMRTLPVRFGKRRPLSTEDFAAFEIAFGRDPKGNSERVDQGNEGRWRSFTRDEIRENDDSLDISWLKAENAIEDQVFDTTEIAAAIFDHLREAMSEIKDLTEDFEALESKGNDD
;
A
#
# COMPACT_ATOMS: atom_id res chain seq x y z
N MET A 1 20.15 15.34 14.09
CA MET A 1 19.77 14.17 14.91
C MET A 1 19.42 13.02 13.97
N ASN A 2 19.67 11.76 14.32
CA ASN A 2 19.22 10.63 13.48
C ASN A 2 17.68 10.55 13.55
N ASN A 3 16.98 10.54 12.40
CA ASN A 3 15.53 10.46 12.29
C ASN A 3 14.95 9.32 13.16
N GLU A 4 15.69 8.21 13.29
CA GLU A 4 15.33 7.07 14.15
C GLU A 4 15.14 7.43 15.63
N ASN A 5 15.93 8.36 16.17
CA ASN A 5 15.80 8.79 17.56
C ASN A 5 14.50 9.55 17.77
N ILE A 6 14.12 10.41 16.81
CA ILE A 6 12.87 11.16 16.86
C ILE A 6 11.67 10.22 16.71
N ILE A 7 11.73 9.30 15.76
CA ILE A 7 10.73 8.24 15.58
C ILE A 7 10.58 7.46 16.90
N GLN A 8 11.67 7.08 17.56
CA GLN A 8 11.60 6.37 18.84
C GLN A 8 11.01 7.23 19.96
N LYS A 9 11.32 8.52 20.02
CA LYS A 9 10.71 9.44 21.01
C LYS A 9 9.20 9.55 20.82
N ILE A 10 8.74 9.78 19.59
CA ILE A 10 7.30 9.85 19.27
C ILE A 10 6.64 8.50 19.58
N TRP A 11 7.28 7.40 19.18
CA TRP A 11 6.78 6.05 19.46
C TRP A 11 6.65 5.77 20.96
N ASN A 12 7.56 6.27 21.79
CA ASN A 12 7.48 6.11 23.23
C ASN A 12 6.30 6.88 23.84
N LEU A 13 5.83 7.96 23.22
CA LEU A 13 4.61 8.66 23.65
C LEU A 13 3.37 7.77 23.48
N CYS A 14 3.37 6.87 22.49
CA CYS A 14 2.30 5.89 22.30
C CYS A 14 2.19 4.91 23.48
N HIS A 15 3.24 4.72 24.29
CA HIS A 15 3.13 3.89 25.49
C HIS A 15 2.20 4.49 26.55
N ILE A 16 2.05 5.81 26.58
CA ILE A 16 1.08 6.49 27.47
C ILE A 16 -0.34 6.10 27.06
N LEU A 17 -0.63 6.14 25.76
CA LEU A 17 -1.92 5.74 25.17
C LEU A 17 -2.24 4.26 25.43
N ARG A 18 -1.22 3.40 25.42
CA ARG A 18 -1.38 1.98 25.71
C ARG A 18 -1.89 1.72 27.14
N GLY A 19 -1.55 2.60 28.09
CA GLY A 19 -2.04 2.52 29.47
C GLY A 19 -3.56 2.65 29.58
N ASP A 20 -4.19 3.31 28.61
CA ASP A 20 -5.65 3.53 28.52
C ASP A 20 -6.40 2.44 27.73
N GLY A 21 -5.71 1.37 27.31
CA GLY A 21 -6.32 0.28 26.55
C GLY A 21 -6.52 0.59 25.06
N ILE A 22 -5.93 1.67 24.55
CA ILE A 22 -5.99 2.07 23.13
C ILE A 22 -5.10 1.15 22.30
N SER A 23 -5.60 0.72 21.14
CA SER A 23 -4.88 -0.19 20.24
C SER A 23 -3.84 0.54 19.36
N TYR A 24 -2.93 -0.23 18.75
CA TYR A 24 -1.85 0.34 17.94
C TYR A 24 -2.34 1.03 16.63
N HIS A 25 -3.43 0.63 16.00
CA HIS A 25 -3.86 1.32 14.78
C HIS A 25 -4.53 2.68 15.08
N GLU A 26 -5.16 2.81 16.24
CA GLU A 26 -5.90 4.00 16.68
C GLU A 26 -4.97 5.20 16.96
N TYR A 27 -3.76 4.99 17.48
CA TYR A 27 -2.87 6.11 17.80
C TYR A 27 -2.27 6.79 16.57
N ILE A 28 -2.07 6.10 15.43
CA ILE A 28 -1.46 6.76 14.25
C ILE A 28 -2.39 7.85 13.74
N SER A 29 -3.70 7.59 13.71
CA SER A 29 -4.70 8.62 13.36
C SER A 29 -4.65 9.80 14.31
N GLU A 30 -4.51 9.54 15.61
CA GLU A 30 -4.40 10.56 16.64
C GLU A 30 -3.11 11.39 16.52
N LEU A 31 -1.97 10.72 16.37
CA LEU A 31 -0.69 11.37 16.10
C LEU A 31 -0.73 12.17 14.81
N THR A 32 -1.46 11.72 13.80
CA THR A 32 -1.60 12.45 12.53
C THR A 32 -2.19 13.83 12.76
N TYR A 33 -3.22 13.96 13.61
CA TYR A 33 -3.79 15.25 13.95
C TYR A 33 -2.82 16.16 14.70
N LEU A 34 -2.18 15.64 15.74
CA LEU A 34 -1.28 16.44 16.58
C LEU A 34 -0.01 16.84 15.82
N LEU A 35 0.57 15.90 15.07
CA LEU A 35 1.74 16.15 14.23
C LEU A 35 1.42 17.14 13.11
N PHE A 36 0.24 17.10 12.51
CA PHE A 36 -0.15 18.09 11.50
C PHE A 36 -0.10 19.51 12.09
N LEU A 37 -0.73 19.73 13.25
CA LEU A 37 -0.71 21.03 13.92
C LEU A 37 0.72 21.47 14.26
N LYS A 38 1.52 20.55 14.82
CA LYS A 38 2.90 20.84 15.20
C LYS A 38 3.79 21.17 14.00
N ILE A 39 3.66 20.40 12.93
CA ILE A 39 4.46 20.60 11.71
C ILE A 39 4.05 21.89 11.01
N ALA A 40 2.77 22.27 11.04
CA ALA A 40 2.31 23.55 10.52
C ALA A 40 2.95 24.74 11.26
N GLU A 41 3.10 24.65 12.59
CA GLU A 41 3.82 25.65 13.38
C GLU A 41 5.31 25.70 13.00
N GLU A 42 5.98 24.56 12.93
CA GLU A 42 7.42 24.47 12.62
C GLU A 42 7.76 24.96 11.20
N ASN A 43 6.92 24.63 10.23
CA ASN A 43 7.07 25.08 8.84
C ASN A 43 6.58 26.51 8.62
N LYS A 44 6.05 27.19 9.65
CA LYS A 44 5.42 28.52 9.55
C LYS A 44 4.27 28.56 8.54
N THR A 45 3.58 27.44 8.36
CA THR A 45 2.39 27.30 7.50
C THR A 45 1.10 27.30 8.31
N GLU A 46 1.16 27.58 9.62
CA GLU A 46 0.01 27.71 10.51
C GLU A 46 -0.98 28.82 10.13
N GLU A 47 -0.61 29.73 9.22
CA GLU A 47 -1.54 30.69 8.60
C GLU A 47 -2.66 30.01 7.78
N LEU A 48 -2.42 28.77 7.33
CA LEU A 48 -3.44 27.92 6.70
C LEU A 48 -4.49 27.42 7.71
N LEU A 49 -4.21 27.58 9.01
CA LEU A 49 -5.08 27.18 10.11
C LEU A 49 -5.73 28.42 10.76
N PRO A 50 -7.01 28.33 11.16
CA PRO A 50 -7.64 29.33 12.00
C PRO A 50 -6.86 29.57 13.29
N ASP A 51 -6.77 30.82 13.74
CA ASP A 51 -5.96 31.21 14.90
C ASP A 51 -6.25 30.39 16.18
N HIS A 52 -7.50 29.97 16.39
CA HIS A 52 -7.92 29.18 17.54
C HIS A 52 -7.58 27.68 17.42
N CYS A 53 -7.28 27.19 16.22
CA CYS A 53 -6.93 25.79 15.95
C CYS A 53 -5.41 25.52 15.91
N ARG A 54 -4.58 26.55 16.11
CA ARG A 54 -3.12 26.42 15.98
C ARG A 54 -2.48 25.68 17.15
N TRP A 55 -1.32 25.06 16.91
CA TRP A 55 -0.56 24.32 17.93
C TRP A 55 -0.31 25.16 19.20
N GLY A 56 0.11 26.41 19.04
CA GLY A 56 0.35 27.33 20.15
C GLY A 56 -0.85 27.53 21.09
N LYS A 57 -2.09 27.43 20.57
CA LYS A 57 -3.31 27.49 21.39
C LYS A 57 -3.54 26.21 22.18
N LEU A 58 -3.37 25.07 21.52
CA LEU A 58 -3.55 23.76 22.13
C LEU A 58 -2.53 23.52 23.26
N ILE A 59 -1.25 23.81 23.04
CA ILE A 59 -0.21 23.65 24.07
C ILE A 59 -0.36 24.65 25.22
N GLY A 60 -0.80 25.87 24.90
CA GLY A 60 -0.96 26.98 25.84
C GLY A 60 -2.30 26.99 26.58
N TYR A 61 -3.18 26.01 26.31
CA TYR A 61 -4.49 25.91 26.96
C TYR A 61 -4.34 25.70 28.47
N LYS A 62 -5.07 26.50 29.26
CA LYS A 62 -5.05 26.50 30.73
C LYS A 62 -6.40 26.16 31.37
N GLY A 63 -7.41 25.84 30.56
CA GLY A 63 -8.72 25.43 31.07
C GLY A 63 -8.67 24.02 31.67
N ASP A 64 -9.71 23.66 32.42
CA ASP A 64 -9.80 22.39 33.12
C ASP A 64 -10.14 21.21 32.19
N ASP A 65 -10.66 21.49 30.99
CA ASP A 65 -11.09 20.48 30.01
C ASP A 65 -10.37 20.65 28.66
N LEU A 66 -9.13 20.14 28.60
CA LEU A 66 -8.31 20.15 27.38
C LEU A 66 -8.88 19.23 26.30
N LEU A 67 -9.50 18.13 26.69
CA LEU A 67 -10.05 17.15 25.77
C LEU A 67 -11.23 17.71 24.98
N THR A 68 -12.11 18.49 25.62
CA THR A 68 -13.20 19.17 24.91
C THR A 68 -12.67 20.22 23.94
N GLU A 69 -11.72 21.06 24.36
CA GLU A 69 -11.07 22.04 23.46
C GLU A 69 -10.45 21.35 22.23
N TYR A 70 -9.77 20.23 22.45
CA TYR A 70 -9.18 19.45 21.38
C TYR A 70 -10.23 18.89 20.40
N ARG A 71 -11.33 18.35 20.92
CA ARG A 71 -12.46 17.86 20.09
C ARG A 71 -13.08 18.98 19.26
N ASP A 72 -13.20 20.17 19.83
CA ASP A 72 -13.73 21.35 19.13
C ASP A 72 -12.78 21.78 17.99
N ILE A 73 -11.48 21.79 18.23
CA ILE A 73 -10.46 22.05 17.19
C ILE A 73 -10.58 21.03 16.05
N LEU A 74 -10.61 19.74 16.37
CA LEU A 74 -10.71 18.69 15.35
C LEU A 74 -11.99 18.86 14.51
N THR A 75 -13.12 19.08 15.18
CA THR A 75 -14.43 19.24 14.54
C THR A 75 -14.45 20.47 13.64
N PHE A 76 -13.89 21.59 14.11
CA PHE A 76 -13.79 22.82 13.33
C PHE A 76 -12.95 22.60 12.08
N LEU A 77 -11.78 21.98 12.20
CA LEU A 77 -10.91 21.71 11.05
C LEU A 77 -11.60 20.81 10.02
N GLY A 78 -12.28 19.76 10.47
CA GLY A 78 -13.02 18.84 9.60
C GLY A 78 -14.23 19.44 8.88
N GLY A 79 -14.88 20.44 9.49
CA GLY A 79 -16.09 21.06 8.94
C GLY A 79 -15.86 22.39 8.22
N HIS A 80 -14.87 23.17 8.64
CA HIS A 80 -14.77 24.60 8.35
C HIS A 80 -13.37 25.09 7.96
N ALA A 81 -12.35 24.23 7.91
CA ALA A 81 -11.05 24.64 7.37
C ALA A 81 -11.20 25.13 5.92
N SER A 82 -10.56 26.27 5.60
CA SER A 82 -10.61 26.90 4.27
C SER A 82 -9.88 26.06 3.23
N VAL A 83 -8.77 25.44 3.62
CA VAL A 83 -7.96 24.58 2.76
C VAL A 83 -8.57 23.17 2.68
N ASP A 84 -8.85 22.72 1.46
CA ASP A 84 -9.54 21.44 1.21
C ASP A 84 -8.79 20.22 1.75
N ILE A 85 -7.47 20.13 1.58
CA ILE A 85 -6.69 18.99 2.08
C ILE A 85 -6.73 18.92 3.62
N ILE A 86 -6.68 20.07 4.30
CA ILE A 86 -6.79 20.14 5.77
C ILE A 86 -8.18 19.64 6.18
N ARG A 87 -9.23 20.16 5.55
CA ARG A 87 -10.60 19.73 5.83
C ARG A 87 -10.79 18.23 5.64
N LYS A 88 -10.17 17.64 4.61
CA LYS A 88 -10.22 16.19 4.34
C LYS A 88 -9.41 15.37 5.36
N ILE A 89 -8.22 15.83 5.77
CA ILE A 89 -7.42 15.18 6.83
C ILE A 89 -8.25 15.13 8.14
N TYR A 90 -8.89 16.22 8.49
CA TYR A 90 -9.70 16.33 9.71
C TYR A 90 -11.16 15.88 9.53
N ALA A 91 -11.54 15.32 8.39
CA ALA A 91 -12.93 14.90 8.14
C ALA A 91 -13.35 13.79 9.12
N PHE A 92 -14.55 13.94 9.68
CA PHE A 92 -15.16 13.05 10.68
C PHE A 92 -14.18 12.62 11.77
N PRO A 93 -13.65 13.58 12.54
CA PRO A 93 -12.58 13.27 13.46
C PRO A 93 -13.09 12.48 14.66
N THR A 94 -12.31 11.49 15.05
CA THR A 94 -12.55 10.69 16.26
C THR A 94 -11.25 10.68 17.05
N THR A 95 -11.29 11.25 18.25
CA THR A 95 -10.16 11.13 19.18
C THR A 95 -10.28 9.87 20.00
N VAL A 96 -9.13 9.24 20.25
CA VAL A 96 -9.02 8.02 21.07
C VAL A 96 -8.78 8.36 22.55
N PHE A 97 -8.47 9.63 22.85
CA PHE A 97 -8.26 10.07 24.22
C PHE A 97 -9.58 10.09 25.01
N SER A 98 -9.51 9.51 26.20
CA SER A 98 -10.60 9.55 27.19
C SER A 98 -10.33 10.55 28.32
N HIS A 99 -9.07 10.93 28.54
CA HIS A 99 -8.63 11.76 29.67
C HIS A 99 -7.70 12.89 29.20
N SER A 100 -7.91 14.10 29.75
CA SER A 100 -7.14 15.30 29.43
C SER A 100 -5.66 15.16 29.80
N GLU A 101 -5.34 14.41 30.85
CA GLU A 101 -3.99 14.19 31.36
C GLU A 101 -3.11 13.45 30.34
N ASN A 102 -3.68 12.43 29.69
CA ASN A 102 -2.97 11.65 28.68
C ASN A 102 -2.78 12.45 27.39
N LEU A 103 -3.82 13.19 26.97
CA LEU A 103 -3.72 14.12 25.85
C LEU A 103 -2.62 15.16 26.12
N LYS A 104 -2.61 15.76 27.31
CA LYS A 104 -1.60 16.74 27.71
C LYS A 104 -0.19 16.14 27.70
N ALA A 105 -0.02 14.93 28.23
CA ALA A 105 1.27 14.25 28.24
C ALA A 105 1.82 13.98 26.83
N VAL A 106 0.95 13.61 25.88
CA VAL A 106 1.33 13.43 24.47
C VAL A 106 1.67 14.77 23.80
N ILE A 107 0.84 15.80 23.98
CA ILE A 107 1.11 17.17 23.46
C ILE A 107 2.45 17.69 23.98
N ASP A 108 2.68 17.61 25.29
CA ASP A 108 3.92 18.07 25.91
C ASP A 108 5.13 17.23 25.48
N GLY A 109 4.92 15.94 25.24
CA GLY A 109 5.93 15.04 24.68
C GLY A 109 6.35 15.44 23.26
N ILE A 110 5.38 15.72 22.39
CA ILE A 110 5.61 16.19 21.01
C ILE A 110 6.31 17.55 21.04
N ALA A 111 5.90 18.46 21.92
CA ALA A 111 6.48 19.79 22.05
C ALA A 111 7.96 19.79 22.47
N LYS A 112 8.42 18.77 23.20
CA LYS A 112 9.81 18.64 23.68
C LYS A 112 10.78 18.09 22.63
N ILE A 113 10.28 17.68 21.47
CA ILE A 113 11.13 17.21 20.37
C ILE A 113 11.84 18.41 19.73
N ASP A 114 13.11 18.23 19.35
CA ASP A 114 13.90 19.25 18.67
C ASP A 114 13.61 19.26 17.16
N TRP A 115 12.52 19.94 16.80
CA TRP A 115 12.01 20.03 15.42
C TRP A 115 12.86 20.90 14.50
N HIS A 116 13.57 21.91 15.04
CA HIS A 116 14.43 22.81 14.25
C HIS A 116 15.59 22.09 13.56
N SER A 117 15.96 20.90 14.04
CA SER A 117 17.00 20.06 13.45
C SER A 117 16.53 19.22 12.25
N ILE A 118 15.25 19.30 11.89
CA ILE A 118 14.59 18.43 10.90
C ILE A 118 14.28 19.25 9.65
N THR A 119 14.71 18.76 8.48
CA THR A 119 14.34 19.37 7.20
C THR A 119 12.88 19.08 6.87
N GLN A 120 12.30 19.82 5.91
CA GLN A 120 10.93 19.55 5.47
C GLN A 120 10.75 18.11 4.97
N ASP A 121 11.71 17.59 4.19
CA ASP A 121 11.74 16.18 3.77
C ASP A 121 11.90 15.22 4.97
N GLY A 122 12.68 15.63 5.98
CA GLY A 122 12.86 14.86 7.20
C GLY A 122 11.57 14.65 7.99
N MET A 123 10.59 15.55 7.90
CA MET A 123 9.27 15.37 8.52
C MET A 123 8.49 14.22 7.86
N GLY A 124 8.53 14.15 6.53
CA GLY A 124 7.95 13.05 5.77
C GLY A 124 8.60 11.71 6.12
N ASP A 125 9.93 11.68 6.18
CA ASP A 125 10.70 10.49 6.56
C ASP A 125 10.38 10.00 7.99
N ILE A 126 10.18 10.93 8.93
CA ILE A 126 9.77 10.59 10.31
C ILE A 126 8.38 9.97 10.32
N TYR A 127 7.44 10.55 9.57
CA TYR A 127 6.08 10.03 9.50
C TYR A 127 6.04 8.64 8.85
N GLU A 128 6.73 8.44 7.72
CA GLU A 128 6.92 7.11 7.10
C GLU A 128 7.56 6.11 8.07
N GLY A 129 8.55 6.54 8.86
CA GLY A 129 9.19 5.71 9.88
C GLY A 129 8.22 5.27 10.99
N LEU A 130 7.29 6.15 11.41
CA LEU A 130 6.24 5.80 12.36
C LEU A 130 5.25 4.80 11.77
N LEU A 131 4.84 5.01 10.52
CA LEU A 131 3.97 4.08 9.80
C LEU A 131 4.61 2.70 9.64
N SER A 132 5.90 2.66 9.29
CA SER A 132 6.65 1.42 9.15
C SER A 132 6.73 0.66 10.49
N LYS A 133 7.01 1.35 11.61
CA LYS A 133 6.97 0.71 12.94
C LYS A 133 5.59 0.15 13.27
N ASN A 134 4.52 0.87 12.92
CA ASN A 134 3.15 0.39 13.14
C ASN A 134 2.85 -0.89 12.35
N SER A 135 3.21 -0.91 11.07
CA SER A 135 2.95 -2.07 10.20
C SER A 135 3.66 -3.36 10.63
N GLN A 136 4.80 -3.24 11.32
CA GLN A 136 5.61 -4.38 11.78
C GLN A 136 5.10 -4.96 13.11
N ASP A 137 4.18 -4.26 13.80
CA ASP A 137 3.52 -4.81 14.99
C ASP A 137 2.31 -5.64 14.55
N ALA A 138 2.47 -6.96 14.59
CA ALA A 138 1.43 -7.93 14.23
C ALA A 138 0.12 -7.74 15.02
N ARG A 139 0.16 -7.12 16.20
CA ARG A 139 -1.02 -6.85 17.03
C ARG A 139 -1.85 -5.66 16.56
N SER A 140 -1.36 -4.89 15.59
CA SER A 140 -2.03 -3.66 15.15
C SER A 140 -3.11 -3.91 14.08
N GLY A 141 -3.03 -5.00 13.31
CA GLY A 141 -3.85 -5.22 12.11
C GLY A 141 -3.59 -4.22 10.96
N ALA A 142 -2.77 -3.18 11.19
CA ALA A 142 -2.50 -2.10 10.24
C ALA A 142 -1.55 -2.53 9.10
N GLY A 143 -0.85 -3.65 9.27
CA GLY A 143 0.11 -4.16 8.29
C GLY A 143 -0.49 -4.52 6.94
N GLN A 144 -1.81 -4.73 6.85
CA GLN A 144 -2.50 -5.00 5.58
C GLN A 144 -2.45 -3.81 4.60
N TYR A 145 -2.22 -2.61 5.11
CA TYR A 145 -2.18 -1.37 4.34
C TYR A 145 -0.75 -0.91 4.01
N PHE A 146 0.27 -1.69 4.39
CA PHE A 146 1.66 -1.29 4.27
C PHE A 146 2.49 -2.29 3.45
N THR A 147 3.33 -1.74 2.58
CA THR A 147 4.27 -2.50 1.77
C THR A 147 5.69 -2.20 2.25
N PRO A 148 6.56 -3.22 2.46
CA PRO A 148 7.93 -2.99 2.90
C PRO A 148 8.65 -1.97 2.01
N ARG A 149 9.29 -0.97 2.63
CA ARG A 149 9.87 0.16 1.90
C ARG A 149 10.91 -0.27 0.86
N ALA A 150 11.78 -1.22 1.22
CA ALA A 150 12.75 -1.80 0.30
C ALA A 150 12.10 -2.40 -0.96
N LEU A 151 10.93 -3.03 -0.83
CA LEU A 151 10.17 -3.56 -1.97
C LEU A 151 9.57 -2.43 -2.81
N VAL A 152 8.95 -1.43 -2.18
CA VAL A 152 8.38 -0.26 -2.86
C VAL A 152 9.45 0.45 -3.70
N ASP A 153 10.59 0.76 -3.11
CA ASP A 153 11.67 1.49 -3.78
C ASP A 153 12.29 0.67 -4.92
N THR A 154 12.45 -0.64 -4.74
CA THR A 154 12.90 -1.55 -5.81
C THR A 154 11.91 -1.54 -6.97
N ILE A 155 10.61 -1.69 -6.69
CA ILE A 155 9.57 -1.68 -7.73
C ILE A 155 9.58 -0.36 -8.51
N VAL A 156 9.61 0.77 -7.80
CA VAL A 156 9.62 2.11 -8.42
C VAL A 156 10.86 2.30 -9.28
N LYS A 157 12.04 1.89 -8.80
CA LYS A 157 13.28 1.97 -9.56
C LYS A 157 13.24 1.17 -10.86
N LEU A 158 12.66 -0.04 -10.83
CA LEU A 158 12.53 -0.90 -12.01
C LEU A 158 11.47 -0.42 -12.99
N ILE A 159 10.36 0.13 -12.47
CA ILE A 159 9.32 0.75 -13.29
C ILE A 159 9.79 2.10 -13.87
N CYS A 160 10.74 2.77 -13.23
CA CYS A 160 11.42 3.95 -13.75
C CYS A 160 10.42 5.04 -14.19
N PRO A 161 9.53 5.53 -13.30
CA PRO A 161 8.54 6.56 -13.64
C PRO A 161 9.22 7.87 -14.07
N LYS A 162 8.53 8.64 -14.91
CA LYS A 162 9.06 9.85 -15.56
C LYS A 162 8.19 11.07 -15.30
N ALA A 163 8.80 12.25 -15.42
CA ALA A 163 8.12 13.53 -15.44
C ALA A 163 7.02 13.53 -16.55
N GLY A 164 5.86 14.09 -16.23
CA GLY A 164 4.69 14.16 -17.11
C GLY A 164 3.86 12.88 -17.24
N GLU A 165 4.31 11.75 -16.69
CA GLU A 165 3.49 10.55 -16.62
C GLU A 165 2.40 10.70 -15.56
N LEU A 166 1.26 10.04 -15.80
CA LEU A 166 0.24 9.81 -14.77
C LEU A 166 0.52 8.49 -14.07
N ILE A 167 0.82 8.57 -12.77
CA ILE A 167 1.10 7.46 -11.87
C ILE A 167 -0.13 7.24 -10.98
N GLN A 168 -0.64 6.02 -10.99
CA GLN A 168 -1.86 5.66 -10.26
C GLN A 168 -1.61 4.51 -9.29
N ASP A 169 -2.24 4.58 -8.11
CA ASP A 169 -2.35 3.48 -7.16
C ASP A 169 -3.83 3.27 -6.74
N PRO A 170 -4.52 2.23 -7.27
CA PRO A 170 -5.93 1.99 -6.96
C PRO A 170 -6.17 1.42 -5.56
N ALA A 171 -5.12 1.09 -4.80
CA ALA A 171 -5.19 0.63 -3.42
C ALA A 171 -4.13 1.37 -2.60
N VAL A 172 -4.26 2.70 -2.58
CA VAL A 172 -3.15 3.61 -2.26
C VAL A 172 -2.61 3.46 -0.83
N GLY A 173 -3.40 2.96 0.12
CA GLY A 173 -2.96 2.76 1.50
C GLY A 173 -2.42 4.06 2.09
N SER A 174 -1.21 4.04 2.63
CA SER A 174 -0.55 5.25 3.15
C SER A 174 0.05 6.19 2.08
N GLY A 175 -0.03 5.85 0.78
CA GLY A 175 0.59 6.61 -0.31
C GLY A 175 2.03 6.24 -0.63
N GLY A 176 2.56 5.15 -0.06
CA GLY A 176 3.98 4.78 -0.16
C GLY A 176 4.52 4.67 -1.59
N PHE A 177 3.75 4.08 -2.52
CA PHE A 177 4.15 3.98 -3.93
C PHE A 177 4.21 5.35 -4.62
N LEU A 178 3.20 6.20 -4.42
CA LEU A 178 3.14 7.53 -5.06
C LEU A 178 4.28 8.42 -4.57
N ILE A 179 4.57 8.40 -3.26
CA ILE A 179 5.66 9.15 -2.66
C ILE A 179 7.03 8.63 -3.13
N SER A 180 7.21 7.30 -3.19
CA SER A 180 8.43 6.71 -3.76
C SER A 180 8.64 7.12 -5.21
N ALA A 181 7.58 7.09 -6.02
CA ALA A 181 7.63 7.49 -7.42
C ALA A 181 8.02 8.98 -7.58
N ASP A 182 7.44 9.89 -6.78
CA ASP A 182 7.82 11.31 -6.80
C ASP A 182 9.28 11.52 -6.40
N LYS A 183 9.70 10.91 -5.28
CA LYS A 183 11.09 10.97 -4.83
C LYS A 183 12.05 10.50 -5.93
N TYR A 184 11.75 9.35 -6.55
CA TYR A 184 12.54 8.81 -7.65
C TYR A 184 12.62 9.80 -8.83
N ILE A 185 11.51 10.40 -9.24
CA ILE A 185 11.49 11.36 -10.35
C ILE A 185 12.34 12.59 -10.00
N ARG A 186 12.19 13.15 -8.79
CA ARG A 186 12.96 14.32 -8.34
C ARG A 186 14.46 14.03 -8.25
N ASP A 187 14.84 12.87 -7.72
CA ASP A 187 16.24 12.49 -7.55
C ASP A 187 16.94 12.22 -8.90
N ASN A 188 16.17 11.84 -9.94
CA ASN A 188 16.70 11.50 -11.26
C ASN A 188 16.51 12.59 -12.32
N ASN A 189 15.96 13.76 -11.96
CA ASN A 189 15.75 14.87 -12.89
C ASN A 189 16.20 16.20 -12.28
N SER A 190 16.59 17.15 -13.12
CA SER A 190 16.78 18.52 -12.65
C SER A 190 15.44 19.13 -12.22
N LEU A 191 15.48 20.08 -11.29
CA LEU A 191 14.29 20.80 -10.84
C LEU A 191 13.52 21.48 -11.99
N ASN A 192 14.22 21.94 -13.03
CA ASN A 192 13.59 22.53 -14.22
C ASN A 192 12.79 21.49 -15.00
N VAL A 193 13.34 20.30 -15.23
CA VAL A 193 12.63 19.21 -15.94
C VAL A 193 11.38 18.79 -15.17
N TYR A 194 11.47 18.71 -13.84
CA TYR A 194 10.32 18.42 -13.00
C TYR A 194 9.24 19.51 -13.10
N ASN A 195 9.62 20.78 -13.01
CA ASN A 195 8.68 21.90 -13.02
C ASN A 195 8.04 22.16 -14.40
N GLU A 196 8.77 21.91 -15.49
CA GLU A 196 8.25 22.08 -16.85
C GLU A 196 7.19 21.04 -17.21
N ASN A 197 7.31 19.82 -16.69
CA ASN A 197 6.39 18.73 -16.98
C ASN A 197 6.14 17.88 -15.73
N PRO A 198 5.44 18.42 -14.72
CA PRO A 198 5.28 17.72 -13.46
C PRO A 198 4.49 16.41 -13.64
N PRO A 199 4.89 15.33 -12.97
CA PRO A 199 4.10 14.10 -12.92
C PRO A 199 2.73 14.34 -12.27
N LYS A 200 1.77 13.46 -12.57
CA LYS A 200 0.42 13.48 -11.99
C LYS A 200 0.21 12.22 -11.16
N TYR A 201 -0.44 12.37 -10.02
CA TYR A 201 -0.66 11.27 -9.08
C TYR A 201 -2.15 11.11 -8.78
N GLU A 202 -2.64 9.88 -8.91
CA GLU A 202 -4.01 9.52 -8.57
C GLU A 202 -4.04 8.28 -7.68
N GLY A 203 -4.99 8.20 -6.76
CA GLY A 203 -5.17 6.99 -5.98
C GLY A 203 -6.54 6.87 -5.33
N VAL A 204 -6.86 5.66 -4.87
CA VAL A 204 -8.12 5.35 -4.20
C VAL A 204 -7.86 4.61 -2.91
N GLU A 205 -8.47 5.08 -1.83
CA GLU A 205 -8.48 4.40 -0.53
C GLU A 205 -9.92 4.29 -0.04
N ILE A 206 -10.29 3.11 0.49
CA ILE A 206 -11.65 2.82 0.95
C ILE A 206 -11.82 3.08 2.44
N GLU A 207 -10.78 2.88 3.23
CA GLU A 207 -10.79 3.02 4.68
C GLU A 207 -10.44 4.45 5.10
N LYS A 208 -11.33 5.08 5.87
CA LYS A 208 -11.26 6.51 6.17
C LYS A 208 -9.99 6.91 6.94
N SER A 209 -9.55 6.09 7.88
CA SER A 209 -8.38 6.36 8.71
C SER A 209 -7.09 6.27 7.90
N THR A 210 -7.01 5.28 7.01
CA THR A 210 -5.92 5.06 6.07
C THR A 210 -5.90 6.16 5.01
N TYR A 211 -7.07 6.59 4.51
CA TYR A 211 -7.19 7.74 3.62
C TYR A 211 -6.64 9.02 4.27
N ARG A 212 -6.93 9.26 5.55
CA ARG A 212 -6.38 10.37 6.31
C ARG A 212 -4.86 10.30 6.43
N ILE A 213 -4.33 9.11 6.73
CA ILE A 213 -2.88 8.86 6.78
C ILE A 213 -2.26 9.18 5.42
N CYS A 214 -2.87 8.72 4.31
CA CYS A 214 -2.42 9.02 2.96
C CYS A 214 -2.37 10.52 2.69
N LEU A 215 -3.44 11.26 3.02
CA LEU A 215 -3.51 12.70 2.78
C LEU A 215 -2.45 13.47 3.59
N MET A 216 -2.22 13.06 4.85
CA MET A 216 -1.13 13.61 5.65
C MET A 216 0.22 13.35 4.98
N ASN A 217 0.45 12.11 4.54
CA ASN A 217 1.72 11.72 3.94
C ASN A 217 2.00 12.47 2.63
N VAL A 218 0.98 12.58 1.77
CA VAL A 218 0.97 13.38 0.55
C VAL A 218 1.26 14.85 0.86
N PHE A 219 0.64 15.41 1.89
CA PHE A 219 0.87 16.79 2.33
C PHE A 219 2.31 17.03 2.80
N LEU A 220 2.84 16.16 3.67
CA LEU A 220 4.21 16.27 4.19
C LEU A 220 5.27 16.19 3.09
N HIS A 221 5.04 15.33 2.09
CA HIS A 221 5.92 15.20 0.93
C HIS A 221 5.66 16.24 -0.17
N GLN A 222 4.74 17.19 0.05
CA GLN A 222 4.35 18.21 -0.94
C GLN A 222 3.96 17.61 -2.29
N LEU A 223 3.31 16.45 -2.24
CA LEU A 223 2.90 15.70 -3.41
C LEU A 223 1.54 16.22 -3.87
N SER A 224 1.45 16.65 -5.13
CA SER A 224 0.16 17.02 -5.72
C SER A 224 -0.57 15.77 -6.21
N ALA A 225 -1.27 15.09 -5.31
CA ALA A 225 -2.01 13.87 -5.61
C ALA A 225 -3.52 14.04 -5.44
N SER A 226 -4.28 13.49 -6.39
CA SER A 226 -5.73 13.37 -6.31
C SER A 226 -6.10 12.03 -5.68
N ILE A 227 -6.39 12.04 -4.37
CA ILE A 227 -6.78 10.83 -3.63
C ILE A 227 -8.30 10.82 -3.42
N ILE A 228 -8.95 9.77 -3.92
CA ILE A 228 -10.39 9.52 -3.78
C ILE A 228 -10.63 8.63 -2.55
N LEU A 229 -11.52 9.06 -1.67
CA LEU A 229 -12.08 8.19 -0.64
C LEU A 229 -13.22 7.37 -1.26
N GLY A 230 -12.98 6.10 -1.58
CA GLY A 230 -13.90 5.29 -2.37
C GLY A 230 -13.44 3.84 -2.54
N ASP A 231 -14.25 3.05 -3.23
CA ASP A 231 -13.90 1.66 -3.59
C ASP A 231 -13.43 1.61 -5.05
N ALA A 232 -12.20 1.15 -5.28
CA ALA A 232 -11.61 1.06 -6.62
C ALA A 232 -12.34 0.07 -7.55
N LEU A 233 -13.12 -0.86 -6.99
CA LEU A 233 -13.90 -1.86 -7.71
C LEU A 233 -15.35 -1.42 -7.98
N THR A 234 -15.70 -0.18 -7.61
CA THR A 234 -17.02 0.43 -7.81
C THR A 234 -16.92 1.72 -8.63
N ASP A 235 -18.07 2.29 -8.96
CA ASP A 235 -18.17 3.56 -9.70
C ASP A 235 -17.56 4.76 -8.95
N ASP A 236 -17.14 4.61 -7.68
CA ASP A 236 -16.38 5.64 -6.96
C ASP A 236 -15.08 6.00 -7.71
N SER A 237 -14.47 5.01 -8.38
CA SER A 237 -13.24 5.16 -9.15
C SER A 237 -13.44 5.65 -10.58
N ARG A 238 -14.66 5.98 -11.00
CA ARG A 238 -14.96 6.42 -12.38
C ARG A 238 -14.23 7.70 -12.81
N LEU A 239 -13.78 8.48 -11.83
CA LEU A 239 -13.06 9.74 -12.04
C LEU A 239 -11.55 9.53 -12.23
N LEU A 240 -11.05 8.31 -12.04
CA LEU A 240 -9.66 8.00 -12.34
C LEU A 240 -9.39 8.11 -13.83
N SER A 241 -8.27 8.75 -14.15
CA SER A 241 -7.76 8.86 -15.50
C SER A 241 -7.11 7.56 -15.94
N SER A 242 -7.02 7.32 -17.25
CA SER A 242 -6.13 6.25 -17.72
C SER A 242 -4.67 6.59 -17.40
N ALA A 243 -3.91 5.62 -16.88
CA ALA A 243 -2.58 5.82 -16.34
C ALA A 243 -1.45 5.36 -17.26
N ASP A 244 -0.31 6.07 -17.22
CA ASP A 244 0.93 5.63 -17.88
C ASP A 244 1.64 4.57 -17.04
N VAL A 245 1.53 4.70 -15.71
CA VAL A 245 2.14 3.83 -14.72
C VAL A 245 1.12 3.46 -13.64
N VAL A 246 1.01 2.17 -13.33
CA VAL A 246 0.27 1.69 -12.15
C VAL A 246 1.21 0.96 -11.20
N LEU A 247 1.24 1.39 -9.94
CA LEU A 247 2.01 0.78 -8.86
C LEU A 247 1.03 0.44 -7.75
N ALA A 248 0.95 -0.83 -7.35
CA ALA A 248 -0.10 -1.23 -6.42
C ALA A 248 0.27 -2.44 -5.57
N ASN A 249 -0.24 -2.45 -4.34
CA ASN A 249 -0.35 -3.65 -3.50
C ASN A 249 -1.81 -3.78 -3.03
N PRO A 250 -2.69 -4.38 -3.85
CA PRO A 250 -4.09 -4.60 -3.48
C PRO A 250 -4.23 -5.46 -2.21
N PRO A 251 -5.32 -5.28 -1.44
CA PRO A 251 -5.54 -6.03 -0.21
C PRO A 251 -5.62 -7.54 -0.46
N PHE A 252 -5.03 -8.34 0.43
CA PHE A 252 -4.99 -9.81 0.30
C PHE A 252 -6.26 -10.53 0.80
N GLY A 253 -7.08 -9.86 1.60
CA GLY A 253 -8.21 -10.49 2.28
C GLY A 253 -9.56 -10.44 1.56
N ALA A 254 -10.53 -11.13 2.14
CA ALA A 254 -11.87 -11.36 1.60
C ALA A 254 -12.71 -10.09 1.45
N LYS A 255 -13.86 -10.23 0.77
CA LYS A 255 -14.78 -9.14 0.46
C LYS A 255 -15.43 -8.58 1.73
N ALA A 256 -15.61 -7.27 1.77
CA ALA A 256 -16.58 -6.67 2.68
C ALA A 256 -17.80 -6.36 1.82
N GLY A 257 -18.99 -6.77 2.25
CA GLY A 257 -20.23 -6.48 1.54
C GLY A 257 -20.37 -4.97 1.26
N SER A 258 -20.88 -4.62 0.08
CA SER A 258 -21.11 -3.22 -0.31
C SER A 258 -22.29 -3.15 -1.28
N ALA A 259 -23.24 -2.26 -0.99
CA ALA A 259 -24.37 -1.95 -1.88
C ALA A 259 -23.99 -0.95 -2.99
N ARG A 260 -22.72 -0.55 -3.09
CA ARG A 260 -22.24 0.38 -4.12
C ARG A 260 -22.33 -0.26 -5.51
N GLN A 261 -22.60 0.57 -6.51
CA GLN A 261 -22.67 0.13 -7.89
C GLN A 261 -21.30 -0.35 -8.37
N LYS A 262 -21.22 -1.62 -8.77
CA LYS A 262 -20.01 -2.23 -9.33
C LYS A 262 -19.74 -1.64 -10.71
N ARG A 263 -18.47 -1.50 -11.06
CA ARG A 263 -18.09 -1.01 -12.40
C ARG A 263 -18.42 -2.04 -13.47
N GLN A 264 -18.83 -1.55 -14.63
CA GLN A 264 -19.19 -2.40 -15.77
C GLN A 264 -17.98 -2.84 -16.60
N ASP A 265 -16.81 -2.22 -16.41
CA ASP A 265 -15.58 -2.54 -17.16
C ASP A 265 -14.74 -3.67 -16.53
N ILE A 266 -15.17 -4.21 -15.38
CA ILE A 266 -14.67 -5.48 -14.83
C ILE A 266 -15.47 -6.60 -15.48
N ILE A 267 -14.91 -7.16 -16.55
CA ILE A 267 -15.60 -8.07 -17.48
C ILE A 267 -15.90 -9.42 -16.83
N HIS A 268 -14.91 -9.98 -16.13
CA HIS A 268 -15.03 -11.28 -15.49
C HIS A 268 -15.41 -11.11 -14.02
N PHE A 269 -16.65 -11.42 -13.71
CA PHE A 269 -17.13 -11.41 -12.34
C PHE A 269 -16.35 -12.44 -11.50
N THR A 270 -15.85 -12.00 -10.35
CA THR A 270 -15.16 -12.85 -9.39
C THR A 270 -15.35 -12.32 -7.97
N SER A 271 -15.41 -13.23 -6.99
CA SER A 271 -15.35 -12.90 -5.56
C SER A 271 -13.92 -12.61 -5.10
N ASN A 272 -12.92 -13.05 -5.86
CA ASN A 272 -11.50 -12.78 -5.60
C ASN A 272 -11.18 -11.31 -5.91
N LYS A 273 -10.97 -10.52 -4.86
CA LYS A 273 -10.61 -9.10 -4.95
C LYS A 273 -9.33 -8.85 -5.73
N GLN A 274 -8.31 -9.70 -5.55
CA GLN A 274 -7.02 -9.50 -6.20
C GLN A 274 -7.14 -9.66 -7.72
N LEU A 275 -7.95 -10.61 -8.18
CA LEU A 275 -8.31 -10.77 -9.58
C LEU A 275 -9.15 -9.61 -10.12
N ALA A 276 -10.08 -9.06 -9.32
CA ALA A 276 -10.84 -7.87 -9.69
C ALA A 276 -9.95 -6.62 -9.82
N PHE A 277 -9.01 -6.41 -8.90
CA PHE A 277 -8.00 -5.36 -8.98
C PHE A 277 -7.10 -5.53 -10.20
N LEU A 278 -6.67 -6.76 -10.52
CA LEU A 278 -5.87 -7.02 -11.72
C LEU A 278 -6.63 -6.60 -12.99
N GLN A 279 -7.92 -6.92 -13.11
CA GLN A 279 -8.76 -6.47 -14.22
C GLN A 279 -8.87 -4.94 -14.28
N HIS A 280 -9.10 -4.28 -13.14
CA HIS A 280 -9.12 -2.82 -13.03
C HIS A 280 -7.81 -2.18 -13.53
N ILE A 281 -6.66 -2.74 -13.14
CA ILE A 281 -5.34 -2.21 -13.53
C ILE A 281 -5.14 -2.38 -15.04
N ILE A 282 -5.49 -3.53 -15.59
CA ILE A 282 -5.43 -3.77 -17.04
C ILE A 282 -6.34 -2.80 -17.79
N SER A 283 -7.54 -2.50 -17.28
CA SER A 283 -8.48 -1.60 -17.94
C SER A 283 -8.00 -0.14 -17.92
N THR A 284 -7.49 0.33 -16.78
CA THR A 284 -7.06 1.73 -16.56
C THR A 284 -5.71 2.09 -17.18
N LEU A 285 -4.83 1.13 -17.46
CA LEU A 285 -3.58 1.42 -18.17
C LEU A 285 -3.84 1.99 -19.57
N LYS A 286 -3.06 3.00 -19.98
CA LYS A 286 -3.00 3.46 -21.38
C LYS A 286 -2.32 2.42 -22.26
N PRO A 287 -2.58 2.40 -23.58
CA PRO A 287 -1.80 1.60 -24.52
C PRO A 287 -0.29 1.90 -24.41
N GLY A 288 0.52 0.89 -24.12
CA GLY A 288 1.97 1.03 -23.88
C GLY A 288 2.36 1.49 -22.47
N GLY A 289 1.38 1.73 -21.58
CA GLY A 289 1.59 1.95 -20.15
C GLY A 289 2.03 0.67 -19.45
N ARG A 290 2.61 0.80 -18.25
CA ARG A 290 3.25 -0.31 -17.52
C ARG A 290 2.81 -0.36 -16.08
N ALA A 291 2.84 -1.55 -15.49
CA ALA A 291 2.48 -1.75 -14.10
C ALA A 291 3.41 -2.72 -13.38
N ALA A 292 3.50 -2.52 -12.07
CA ALA A 292 4.02 -3.48 -11.11
C ALA A 292 3.00 -3.66 -9.99
N VAL A 293 2.53 -4.90 -9.81
CA VAL A 293 1.44 -5.20 -8.88
C VAL A 293 1.86 -6.34 -7.96
N VAL A 294 1.76 -6.11 -6.65
CA VAL A 294 1.96 -7.15 -5.63
C VAL A 294 0.70 -7.99 -5.49
N LEU A 295 0.78 -9.30 -5.70
CA LEU A 295 -0.37 -10.21 -5.67
C LEU A 295 -0.02 -11.52 -4.94
N PRO A 296 -0.97 -12.19 -4.25
CA PRO A 296 -0.72 -13.48 -3.63
C PRO A 296 -0.61 -14.60 -4.68
N ASP A 297 -0.10 -15.76 -4.26
CA ASP A 297 0.00 -16.95 -5.12
C ASP A 297 -1.35 -17.40 -5.70
N ASN A 298 -2.48 -17.16 -5.00
CA ASN A 298 -3.82 -17.56 -5.47
C ASN A 298 -4.11 -17.05 -6.90
N VAL A 299 -3.73 -15.81 -7.22
CA VAL A 299 -3.91 -15.23 -8.55
C VAL A 299 -3.18 -16.04 -9.63
N LEU A 300 -2.07 -16.68 -9.29
CA LEU A 300 -1.22 -17.40 -10.23
C LEU A 300 -1.79 -18.76 -10.64
N PHE A 301 -2.56 -19.43 -9.77
CA PHE A 301 -3.02 -20.80 -10.02
C PHE A 301 -4.54 -20.99 -9.95
N GLU A 302 -5.31 -20.02 -9.43
CA GLU A 302 -6.77 -20.18 -9.28
C GLU A 302 -7.42 -20.59 -10.61
N ALA A 303 -8.24 -21.64 -10.57
CA ALA A 303 -8.93 -22.19 -11.73
C ALA A 303 -10.13 -21.31 -12.16
N GLY A 304 -10.88 -21.75 -13.18
CA GLY A 304 -12.10 -21.07 -13.62
C GLY A 304 -11.84 -19.62 -14.05
N VAL A 305 -12.49 -18.67 -13.38
CA VAL A 305 -12.37 -17.24 -13.71
C VAL A 305 -10.93 -16.74 -13.54
N GLY A 306 -10.17 -17.23 -12.55
CA GLY A 306 -8.76 -16.87 -12.39
C GLY A 306 -7.92 -17.21 -13.60
N LYS A 307 -8.13 -18.40 -14.18
CA LYS A 307 -7.48 -18.82 -15.43
C LYS A 307 -7.86 -17.90 -16.59
N THR A 308 -9.14 -17.57 -16.75
CA THR A 308 -9.61 -16.66 -17.80
C THR A 308 -8.95 -15.29 -17.69
N ILE A 309 -8.85 -14.74 -16.47
CA ILE A 309 -8.19 -13.44 -16.24
C ILE A 309 -6.69 -13.51 -16.53
N ARG A 310 -6.00 -14.61 -16.20
CA ARG A 310 -4.58 -14.80 -16.57
C ARG A 310 -4.38 -14.86 -18.07
N GLN A 311 -5.28 -15.55 -18.80
CA GLN A 311 -5.26 -15.58 -20.25
C GLN A 311 -5.46 -14.18 -20.84
N GLU A 312 -6.41 -13.42 -20.30
CA GLU A 312 -6.67 -12.04 -20.72
C GLU A 312 -5.50 -11.10 -20.42
N LEU A 313 -4.87 -11.22 -19.24
CA LEU A 313 -3.65 -10.51 -18.89
C LEU A 313 -2.57 -10.74 -19.96
N MET A 314 -2.28 -12.00 -20.29
CA MET A 314 -1.26 -12.35 -21.28
C MET A 314 -1.65 -12.01 -22.72
N ALA A 315 -2.95 -11.90 -23.01
CA ALA A 315 -3.44 -11.47 -24.31
C ALA A 315 -3.33 -9.95 -24.50
N LYS A 316 -3.78 -9.17 -23.51
CA LYS A 316 -3.86 -7.70 -23.55
C LYS A 316 -2.55 -7.02 -23.15
N CYS A 317 -1.72 -7.68 -22.36
CA CYS A 317 -0.46 -7.15 -21.84
C CYS A 317 0.70 -8.08 -22.17
N ASN A 318 1.90 -7.51 -22.28
CA ASN A 318 3.15 -8.25 -22.20
C ASN A 318 3.51 -8.40 -20.73
N LEU A 319 3.15 -9.54 -20.13
CA LEU A 319 3.61 -9.98 -18.82
C LEU A 319 5.04 -10.50 -18.98
N HIS A 320 6.03 -9.66 -18.67
CA HIS A 320 7.43 -9.99 -18.96
C HIS A 320 8.19 -10.52 -17.75
N THR A 321 7.72 -10.24 -16.52
CA THR A 321 8.46 -10.63 -15.31
C THR A 321 7.55 -10.91 -14.12
N ILE A 322 7.84 -11.98 -13.38
CA ILE A 322 7.27 -12.33 -12.08
C ILE A 322 8.40 -12.48 -11.07
N LEU A 323 8.38 -11.68 -10.02
CA LEU A 323 9.27 -11.83 -8.86
C LEU A 323 8.52 -12.59 -7.76
N ARG A 324 8.98 -13.79 -7.41
CA ARG A 324 8.43 -14.55 -6.27
C ARG A 324 9.08 -14.04 -4.99
N LEU A 325 8.31 -13.39 -4.13
CA LEU A 325 8.84 -12.75 -2.93
C LEU A 325 9.09 -13.77 -1.80
N PRO A 326 10.06 -13.49 -0.91
CA PRO A 326 10.28 -14.26 0.30
C PRO A 326 9.10 -14.14 1.27
N VAL A 327 8.91 -15.18 2.07
CA VAL A 327 7.92 -15.18 3.16
C VAL A 327 8.40 -14.36 4.36
N GLY A 328 7.46 -13.90 5.18
CA GLY A 328 7.75 -13.17 6.42
C GLY A 328 8.10 -11.69 6.25
N ILE A 329 8.04 -11.15 5.03
CA ILE A 329 8.25 -9.71 4.76
C ILE A 329 6.98 -8.88 4.94
N PHE A 330 5.80 -9.50 4.84
CA PHE A 330 4.51 -8.86 5.11
C PHE A 330 4.04 -9.19 6.54
N TYR A 331 3.06 -8.43 7.02
CA TYR A 331 2.51 -8.62 8.37
C TYR A 331 1.91 -10.03 8.55
N SER A 332 1.22 -10.54 7.53
CA SER A 332 0.74 -11.91 7.51
C SER A 332 1.88 -12.83 7.06
N GLN A 333 2.58 -13.39 8.06
CA GLN A 333 3.81 -14.17 7.89
C GLN A 333 3.64 -15.40 6.97
N GLY A 334 2.42 -15.89 6.79
CA GLY A 334 2.11 -17.05 5.94
C GLY A 334 1.79 -16.71 4.47
N VAL A 335 1.53 -15.45 4.14
CA VAL A 335 1.09 -15.09 2.78
C VAL A 335 2.28 -15.10 1.82
N LYS A 336 2.19 -15.94 0.81
CA LYS A 336 3.12 -16.00 -0.31
C LYS A 336 2.70 -15.00 -1.37
N THR A 337 3.56 -14.03 -1.64
CA THR A 337 3.30 -12.94 -2.58
C THR A 337 4.29 -12.92 -3.74
N ASN A 338 3.90 -12.23 -4.80
CA ASN A 338 4.66 -12.06 -6.03
C ASN A 338 4.51 -10.62 -6.51
N VAL A 339 5.46 -10.13 -7.29
CA VAL A 339 5.30 -8.89 -8.07
C VAL A 339 5.19 -9.25 -9.54
N LEU A 340 4.08 -8.87 -10.17
CA LEU A 340 3.87 -9.01 -11.60
C LEU A 340 4.23 -7.70 -12.28
N PHE A 341 5.15 -7.75 -13.25
CA PHE A 341 5.53 -6.62 -14.09
C PHE A 341 5.04 -6.85 -15.51
N PHE A 342 4.24 -5.91 -16.00
CA PHE A 342 3.65 -6.03 -17.34
C PHE A 342 3.44 -4.67 -18.01
N THR A 343 3.40 -4.69 -19.34
CA THR A 343 3.11 -3.52 -20.18
C THR A 343 1.85 -3.77 -20.99
N LYS A 344 0.90 -2.84 -21.01
CA LYS A 344 -0.30 -2.96 -21.84
C LYS A 344 0.06 -2.88 -23.32
N GLY A 345 -0.43 -3.83 -24.09
CA GLY A 345 -0.20 -3.90 -25.53
C GLY A 345 -0.71 -2.64 -26.24
N LYS A 346 -0.08 -2.34 -27.39
CA LYS A 346 -0.58 -1.29 -28.32
C LYS A 346 -1.61 -1.86 -29.30
N SER A 347 -1.68 -3.19 -29.45
CA SER A 347 -2.60 -3.92 -30.32
C SER A 347 -3.26 -5.07 -29.55
N GLY A 348 -4.42 -5.50 -30.07
CA GLY A 348 -5.44 -6.20 -29.29
C GLY A 348 -5.20 -7.65 -28.87
N ASN A 349 -4.13 -8.37 -29.28
CA ASN A 349 -4.01 -9.80 -28.95
C ASN A 349 -2.55 -10.29 -28.80
N ALA A 350 -2.38 -11.33 -27.96
CA ALA A 350 -1.18 -12.14 -27.77
C ALA A 350 0.12 -11.36 -27.49
N ASN A 351 0.07 -10.43 -26.54
CA ASN A 351 1.21 -9.57 -26.23
C ASN A 351 2.31 -10.25 -25.39
N THR A 352 2.01 -11.30 -24.62
CA THR A 352 3.03 -12.09 -23.89
C THR A 352 3.61 -13.21 -24.75
N SER A 353 4.92 -13.17 -24.98
CA SER A 353 5.67 -14.27 -25.63
C SER A 353 6.40 -15.15 -24.60
N ASN A 354 7.15 -14.53 -23.69
CA ASN A 354 7.92 -15.21 -22.66
C ASN A 354 7.72 -14.48 -21.32
N VAL A 355 7.65 -15.25 -20.22
CA VAL A 355 7.59 -14.72 -18.86
C VAL A 355 8.85 -15.12 -18.12
N TRP A 356 9.55 -14.14 -17.55
CA TRP A 356 10.71 -14.39 -16.71
C TRP A 356 10.31 -14.49 -15.24
N PHE A 357 10.83 -15.50 -14.54
CA PHE A 357 10.59 -15.72 -13.13
C PHE A 357 11.87 -15.54 -12.35
N TYR A 358 11.82 -14.73 -11.28
CA TYR A 358 12.87 -14.65 -10.27
C TYR A 358 12.41 -15.30 -8.97
N ASP A 359 13.08 -16.36 -8.54
CA ASP A 359 12.80 -17.01 -7.26
C ASP A 359 13.64 -16.40 -6.12
N MET A 360 13.04 -15.42 -5.43
CA MET A 360 13.56 -14.86 -4.17
C MET A 360 12.94 -15.53 -2.94
N ARG A 361 12.17 -16.60 -3.12
CA ARG A 361 11.42 -17.28 -2.06
C ARG A 361 12.18 -18.46 -1.47
N THR A 362 12.85 -19.25 -2.30
CA THR A 362 13.64 -20.42 -1.88
C THR A 362 15.04 -20.03 -1.37
N LEU A 363 15.14 -18.91 -0.65
CA LEU A 363 16.40 -18.45 -0.04
C LEU A 363 16.65 -19.18 1.28
N PRO A 364 17.93 -19.43 1.66
CA PRO A 364 18.26 -19.93 2.99
C PRO A 364 18.08 -18.86 4.09
N VAL A 365 17.84 -17.60 3.71
CA VAL A 365 17.65 -16.46 4.60
C VAL A 365 16.18 -16.34 5.00
N ARG A 366 15.92 -16.20 6.30
CA ARG A 366 14.58 -15.89 6.84
C ARG A 366 14.49 -14.40 7.18
N PHE A 367 13.48 -13.74 6.64
CA PHE A 367 13.19 -12.34 6.93
C PHE A 367 12.25 -12.22 8.13
N GLY A 368 12.32 -11.10 8.83
CA GLY A 368 11.49 -10.81 9.99
C GLY A 368 12.09 -9.68 10.83
N LYS A 369 11.63 -9.50 12.08
CA LYS A 369 12.08 -8.39 12.95
C LYS A 369 13.60 -8.34 13.17
N ARG A 370 14.27 -9.50 13.26
CA ARG A 370 15.74 -9.59 13.45
C ARG A 370 16.54 -9.42 12.16
N ARG A 371 15.90 -9.68 11.01
CA ARG A 371 16.48 -9.54 9.68
C ARG A 371 15.45 -8.89 8.76
N PRO A 372 15.30 -7.55 8.85
CA PRO A 372 14.37 -6.82 8.00
C PRO A 372 14.83 -6.86 6.54
N LEU A 373 13.88 -6.89 5.61
CA LEU A 373 14.15 -6.80 4.16
C LEU A 373 14.82 -5.45 3.83
N SER A 374 15.86 -5.49 3.00
CA SER A 374 16.66 -4.34 2.60
C SER A 374 16.73 -4.22 1.08
N THR A 375 17.13 -3.05 0.56
CA THR A 375 17.27 -2.83 -0.89
C THR A 375 18.37 -3.71 -1.49
N GLU A 376 19.41 -4.01 -0.71
CA GLU A 376 20.56 -4.83 -1.13
C GLU A 376 20.14 -6.26 -1.47
N ASP A 377 19.05 -6.74 -0.86
CA ASP A 377 18.50 -8.08 -1.13
C ASP A 377 17.98 -8.24 -2.55
N PHE A 378 17.60 -7.14 -3.18
CA PHE A 378 17.09 -7.12 -4.54
C PHE A 378 18.19 -6.92 -5.58
N ALA A 379 19.45 -6.65 -5.19
CA ALA A 379 20.51 -6.28 -6.13
C ALA A 379 20.69 -7.29 -7.28
N ALA A 380 20.70 -8.60 -6.96
CA ALA A 380 20.81 -9.65 -7.98
C ALA A 380 19.59 -9.71 -8.91
N PHE A 381 18.38 -9.46 -8.38
CA PHE A 381 17.17 -9.37 -9.18
C PHE A 381 17.19 -8.15 -10.10
N GLU A 382 17.58 -6.98 -9.60
CA GLU A 382 17.65 -5.76 -10.41
C GLU A 382 18.63 -5.90 -11.59
N ILE A 383 19.77 -6.54 -11.36
CA ILE A 383 20.75 -6.87 -12.42
C ILE A 383 20.11 -7.77 -13.47
N ALA A 384 19.40 -8.83 -13.03
CA ALA A 384 18.74 -9.79 -13.93
C ALA A 384 17.54 -9.18 -14.68
N PHE A 385 16.81 -8.26 -14.05
CA PHE A 385 15.66 -7.56 -14.65
C PHE A 385 16.08 -6.68 -15.83
N GLY A 386 17.22 -6.00 -15.68
CA GLY A 386 17.78 -5.07 -16.67
C GLY A 386 17.35 -3.63 -16.45
N ARG A 387 17.68 -2.75 -17.42
CA ARG A 387 17.43 -1.30 -17.31
C ARG A 387 16.16 -0.84 -18.01
N ASP A 388 15.59 -1.65 -18.89
CA ASP A 388 14.35 -1.31 -19.59
C ASP A 388 13.13 -1.65 -18.71
N PRO A 389 12.32 -0.65 -18.31
CA PRO A 389 11.14 -0.86 -17.47
C PRO A 389 10.04 -1.71 -18.13
N LYS A 390 10.12 -1.93 -19.45
CA LYS A 390 9.19 -2.78 -20.22
C LYS A 390 9.72 -4.19 -20.46
N GLY A 391 10.89 -4.50 -19.87
CA GLY A 391 11.48 -5.83 -19.90
C GLY A 391 12.14 -6.24 -21.22
N ASN A 392 12.52 -5.31 -22.09
CA ASN A 392 13.22 -5.62 -23.35
C ASN A 392 14.75 -5.61 -23.23
N SER A 393 15.29 -5.56 -22.01
CA SER A 393 16.73 -5.75 -21.81
C SER A 393 17.13 -7.18 -22.20
N GLU A 394 18.37 -7.36 -22.65
CA GLU A 394 18.94 -8.69 -22.86
C GLU A 394 18.97 -9.45 -21.53
N ARG A 395 18.48 -10.69 -21.54
CA ARG A 395 18.29 -11.52 -20.35
C ARG A 395 18.77 -12.93 -20.66
N VAL A 396 19.41 -13.56 -19.69
CA VAL A 396 19.99 -14.90 -19.82
C VAL A 396 19.32 -15.83 -18.81
N ASP A 397 18.78 -16.94 -19.31
CA ASP A 397 18.23 -18.00 -18.46
C ASP A 397 19.38 -18.68 -17.69
N GLN A 398 19.24 -18.78 -16.37
CA GLN A 398 20.26 -19.33 -15.49
C GLN A 398 20.14 -20.86 -15.29
N GLY A 399 19.21 -21.51 -15.98
CA GLY A 399 18.97 -22.95 -15.90
C GLY A 399 18.32 -23.39 -14.58
N ASN A 400 18.21 -24.72 -14.40
CA ASN A 400 17.50 -25.33 -13.26
C ASN A 400 18.12 -25.02 -11.89
N GLU A 401 19.39 -24.62 -11.83
CA GLU A 401 20.08 -24.27 -10.58
C GLU A 401 20.01 -22.76 -10.28
N GLY A 402 19.66 -21.96 -11.30
CA GLY A 402 19.58 -20.52 -11.20
C GLY A 402 18.25 -20.02 -10.63
N ARG A 403 18.24 -18.75 -10.21
CA ARG A 403 17.03 -18.10 -9.69
C ARG A 403 16.25 -17.33 -10.76
N TRP A 404 16.85 -17.11 -11.93
CA TRP A 404 16.25 -16.36 -13.03
C TRP A 404 16.06 -17.25 -14.26
N ARG A 405 14.80 -17.53 -14.62
CA ARG A 405 14.44 -18.41 -15.74
C ARG A 405 13.33 -17.84 -16.59
N SER A 406 13.30 -18.21 -17.87
CA SER A 406 12.29 -17.81 -18.84
C SER A 406 11.42 -19.01 -19.21
N PHE A 407 10.11 -18.80 -19.24
CA PHE A 407 9.14 -19.78 -19.73
C PHE A 407 8.34 -19.16 -20.87
N THR A 408 8.23 -19.90 -21.97
CA THR A 408 7.46 -19.51 -23.14
C THR A 408 5.96 -19.53 -22.85
N ARG A 409 5.20 -18.75 -23.61
CA ARG A 409 3.74 -18.75 -23.53
C ARG A 409 3.14 -20.13 -23.78
N ASP A 410 3.79 -20.96 -24.60
CA ASP A 410 3.33 -22.32 -24.91
C ASP A 410 3.56 -23.27 -23.74
N GLU A 411 4.73 -23.24 -23.09
CA GLU A 411 4.98 -24.00 -21.85
C GLU A 411 3.99 -23.62 -20.72
N ILE A 412 3.68 -22.33 -20.59
CA ILE A 412 2.66 -21.87 -19.63
C ILE A 412 1.27 -22.41 -20.01
N ARG A 413 0.94 -22.50 -21.31
CA ARG A 413 -0.33 -23.07 -21.78
C ARG A 413 -0.43 -24.56 -21.47
N GLU A 414 0.66 -25.30 -21.67
CA GLU A 414 0.76 -26.73 -21.34
C GLU A 414 0.60 -26.96 -19.83
N ASN A 415 0.99 -25.99 -19.00
CA ASN A 415 0.74 -25.97 -17.56
C ASN A 415 -0.62 -25.35 -17.18
N ASP A 416 -1.64 -25.55 -18.03
CA ASP A 416 -3.01 -25.08 -17.84
C ASP A 416 -3.16 -23.56 -17.63
N ASP A 417 -2.27 -22.76 -18.21
CA ASP A 417 -2.15 -21.31 -17.99
C ASP A 417 -1.92 -20.92 -16.51
N SER A 418 -1.37 -21.84 -15.70
CA SER A 418 -0.90 -21.53 -14.35
C SER A 418 0.44 -20.81 -14.40
N LEU A 419 0.52 -19.71 -13.66
CA LEU A 419 1.74 -18.93 -13.44
C LEU A 419 2.46 -19.33 -12.15
N ASP A 420 1.95 -20.30 -11.38
CA ASP A 420 2.63 -20.81 -10.18
C ASP A 420 3.76 -21.77 -10.55
N ILE A 421 4.83 -21.23 -11.10
CA ILE A 421 5.98 -21.98 -11.59
C ILE A 421 7.11 -21.95 -10.55
N SER A 422 7.59 -23.14 -10.18
CA SER A 422 8.74 -23.35 -9.29
C SER A 422 9.62 -24.48 -9.82
N TRP A 423 10.93 -24.31 -9.74
CA TRP A 423 11.89 -25.35 -10.14
C TRP A 423 12.96 -25.63 -9.08
N LEU A 424 13.21 -24.68 -8.18
CA LEU A 424 14.10 -24.88 -7.04
C LEU A 424 13.37 -25.61 -5.91
N LYS A 425 14.10 -26.50 -5.23
CA LYS A 425 13.67 -27.13 -3.98
C LYS A 425 14.39 -26.47 -2.82
N ALA A 426 13.67 -26.19 -1.73
CA ALA A 426 14.31 -25.70 -0.52
C ALA A 426 15.11 -26.85 0.12
N GLU A 427 16.44 -26.76 0.13
CA GLU A 427 17.33 -27.82 0.67
C GLU A 427 17.26 -27.99 2.20
N ASN A 428 16.52 -27.14 2.93
CA ASN A 428 16.34 -27.26 4.37
C ASN A 428 14.93 -26.83 4.80
N ALA A 429 13.91 -27.55 4.35
CA ALA A 429 12.61 -27.55 5.02
C ALA A 429 12.72 -28.29 6.36
N ILE A 430 13.55 -27.77 7.29
CA ILE A 430 13.57 -28.24 8.67
C ILE A 430 12.25 -27.75 9.28
N GLU A 431 11.39 -28.74 9.54
CA GLU A 431 10.36 -28.74 10.57
C GLU A 431 10.94 -28.22 11.88
N ASP A 432 10.97 -26.90 12.06
CA ASP A 432 11.11 -26.25 13.36
C ASP A 432 10.52 -24.85 13.22
N GLN A 433 9.21 -24.85 13.00
CA GLN A 433 8.35 -23.73 13.32
C GLN A 433 8.20 -23.67 14.85
N VAL A 434 9.22 -23.16 15.55
CA VAL A 434 8.94 -22.53 16.85
C VAL A 434 8.37 -21.16 16.55
N PHE A 435 7.13 -21.13 16.09
CA PHE A 435 6.37 -19.90 16.20
C PHE A 435 6.03 -19.68 17.67
N ASP A 436 5.87 -18.42 18.08
CA ASP A 436 5.13 -18.13 19.30
C ASP A 436 3.72 -18.74 19.12
N THR A 437 3.37 -19.74 19.92
CA THR A 437 2.08 -20.44 19.84
C THR A 437 0.91 -19.48 19.88
N THR A 438 1.10 -18.31 20.49
CA THR A 438 0.13 -17.21 20.53
C THR A 438 -0.04 -16.52 19.17
N GLU A 439 1.06 -16.28 18.43
CA GLU A 439 1.01 -15.70 17.09
C GLU A 439 0.43 -16.70 16.07
N ILE A 440 0.74 -18.01 16.18
CA ILE A 440 0.06 -19.02 15.35
C ILE A 440 -1.43 -19.05 15.64
N ALA A 441 -1.81 -19.09 16.93
CA ALA A 441 -3.21 -19.20 17.31
C ALA A 441 -4.00 -18.00 16.80
N ALA A 442 -3.45 -16.78 16.90
CA ALA A 442 -4.05 -15.58 16.32
C ALA A 442 -4.18 -15.67 14.79
N ALA A 443 -3.12 -16.08 14.09
CA ALA A 443 -3.15 -16.24 12.64
C ALA A 443 -4.14 -17.32 12.17
N ILE A 444 -4.23 -18.45 12.89
CA ILE A 444 -5.23 -19.50 12.63
C ILE A 444 -6.64 -18.94 12.85
N PHE A 445 -6.85 -18.18 13.93
CA PHE A 445 -8.16 -17.62 14.24
C PHE A 445 -8.60 -16.61 13.17
N ASP A 446 -7.68 -15.75 12.71
CA ASP A 446 -7.93 -14.80 11.65
C ASP A 446 -8.22 -15.51 10.32
N HIS A 447 -7.42 -16.52 9.94
CA HIS A 447 -7.67 -17.33 8.74
C HIS A 447 -9.00 -18.09 8.80
N LEU A 448 -9.37 -18.67 9.94
CA LEU A 448 -10.66 -19.35 10.11
C LEU A 448 -11.83 -18.38 10.00
N ARG A 449 -11.69 -17.19 10.59
CA ARG A 449 -12.71 -16.14 10.51
C ARG A 449 -12.86 -15.63 9.08
N GLU A 450 -11.76 -15.48 8.36
CA GLU A 450 -11.76 -15.10 6.95
C GLU A 450 -12.41 -16.17 6.07
N ALA A 451 -12.01 -17.44 6.23
CA ALA A 451 -12.63 -18.56 5.52
C ALA A 451 -14.14 -18.69 5.82
N MET A 452 -14.56 -18.47 7.06
CA MET A 452 -15.99 -18.44 7.41
C MET A 452 -16.72 -17.27 6.76
N SER A 453 -16.07 -16.09 6.66
CA SER A 453 -16.63 -14.94 5.95
C SER A 453 -16.79 -15.23 4.45
N GLU A 454 -15.81 -15.89 3.83
CA GLU A 454 -15.87 -16.28 2.41
C GLU A 454 -17.02 -17.24 2.13
N ILE A 455 -17.19 -18.25 2.98
CA ILE A 455 -18.31 -19.20 2.86
C ILE A 455 -19.65 -18.47 2.98
N LYS A 456 -19.75 -17.52 3.92
CA LYS A 456 -20.97 -16.74 4.12
C LYS A 456 -21.28 -15.86 2.90
N ASP A 457 -20.30 -15.12 2.41
CA ASP A 457 -20.46 -14.25 1.23
C ASP A 457 -20.86 -15.07 0.00
N LEU A 458 -20.25 -16.24 -0.20
CA LEU A 458 -20.60 -17.17 -1.28
C LEU A 458 -22.06 -17.62 -1.17
N THR A 459 -22.53 -17.90 0.04
CA THR A 459 -23.91 -18.35 0.30
C THR A 459 -24.91 -17.24 0.01
N GLU A 460 -24.63 -16.00 0.45
CA GLU A 460 -25.46 -14.82 0.16
C GLU A 460 -25.50 -14.51 -1.35
N ASP A 461 -24.38 -14.64 -2.06
CA ASP A 461 -24.31 -14.47 -3.52
C ASP A 461 -25.11 -15.58 -4.26
N PHE A 462 -25.10 -16.83 -3.79
CA PHE A 462 -25.93 -17.92 -4.34
C PHE A 462 -27.43 -17.65 -4.17
N GLU A 463 -27.87 -17.23 -2.98
CA GLU A 463 -29.26 -16.86 -2.71
C GLU A 463 -29.74 -15.69 -3.59
N ALA A 464 -28.86 -14.71 -3.85
CA ALA A 464 -29.14 -13.59 -4.76
C ALA A 464 -29.25 -14.00 -6.24
N LEU A 465 -28.63 -15.11 -6.65
CA LEU A 465 -28.75 -15.67 -8.00
C LEU A 465 -30.02 -16.53 -8.14
N GLU A 466 -30.35 -17.35 -7.14
CA GLU A 466 -31.60 -18.14 -7.14
C GLU A 466 -32.85 -17.26 -7.11
N SER A 467 -32.82 -16.16 -6.36
CA SER A 467 -33.93 -15.19 -6.33
C SER A 467 -34.15 -14.47 -7.67
N LYS A 468 -33.10 -14.29 -8.49
CA LYS A 468 -33.23 -13.74 -9.85
C LYS A 468 -33.65 -14.77 -10.90
N GLY A 469 -33.43 -16.06 -10.65
CA GLY A 469 -33.84 -17.14 -11.55
C GLY A 469 -35.30 -17.60 -11.39
N ASN A 470 -36.00 -17.13 -10.35
CA ASN A 470 -37.40 -17.44 -10.08
C ASN A 470 -38.40 -16.35 -10.54
N ASP A 471 -37.89 -15.26 -11.13
CA ASP A 471 -38.70 -14.14 -11.67
C ASP A 471 -38.78 -14.14 -13.22
N ASP A 472 -38.26 -15.18 -13.89
CA ASP A 472 -38.50 -15.52 -15.31
C ASP A 472 -39.38 -16.79 -15.41
#